data_AF-A0A7L4Q0K2-F1
#
_entry.id   AF-A0A7L4Q0K2-F1
#
_cell.length_a   1.000
_cell.length_b   1.000
_cell.length_c   1.000
_cell.angle_alpha   90.00
_cell.angle_beta   90.00
_cell.angle_gamma   90.00
#
_symmetry.space_group_name_H-M   'P 1'
#
loop_
_entity.id
_entity.type
_entity.pdbx_description
1 polymer ?
#
loop_
_entity_poly.entity_id
_entity_poly.type
_entity_poly.pdbx_seq_one_letter_code
_entity_poly.pdbx_strand_id
1 'polypeptide(L)'
;MRVALELKDFAKYPFLKESQQFMGRNADSIEEFLRSNSGKIALRHAMDRIRAALRPSGQRDREEDLPSDGLGVKISVSGYVLARIIVSCAGDRSLVERLARYEAQRAFRFLIDEEEEKRLFVAGSIGMNGAGSDLPVIQYVEIVA
;
A
#
# COMPACT_ATOMS: atom_id res chain seq x y z
N MET A 1 -4.35 -22.97 -3.19
CA MET A 1 -3.82 -22.46 -4.47
C MET A 1 -2.79 -21.39 -4.14
N ARG A 2 -1.54 -21.47 -4.62
CA ARG A 2 -0.54 -20.42 -4.40
C ARG A 2 -0.70 -19.40 -5.52
N VAL A 3 -1.24 -18.23 -5.21
CA VAL A 3 -1.28 -17.13 -6.18
C VAL A 3 0.15 -16.63 -6.40
N ALA A 4 0.55 -16.54 -7.67
CA ALA A 4 1.88 -16.04 -8.02
C ALA A 4 1.86 -14.51 -7.99
N LEU A 5 2.48 -13.92 -6.97
CA LEU A 5 2.73 -12.48 -6.92
C LEU A 5 4.02 -12.15 -7.66
N GLU A 6 3.94 -11.16 -8.55
CA GLU A 6 5.10 -10.61 -9.22
C GLU A 6 5.76 -9.51 -8.40
N LEU A 7 7.00 -9.17 -8.72
CA LEU A 7 7.75 -8.13 -8.01
C LEU A 7 7.01 -6.78 -7.96
N LYS A 8 6.35 -6.40 -9.07
CA LYS A 8 5.55 -5.16 -9.15
C LYS A 8 4.34 -5.19 -8.23
N ASP A 9 3.78 -6.36 -7.95
CA ASP A 9 2.60 -6.50 -7.09
C ASP A 9 2.89 -6.07 -5.66
N PHE A 10 4.14 -6.22 -5.19
CA PHE A 10 4.54 -5.71 -3.87
C PHE A 10 4.49 -4.18 -3.79
N ALA A 11 4.78 -3.47 -4.89
CA ALA A 11 4.66 -2.02 -4.95
C ALA A 11 3.21 -1.55 -5.16
N LYS A 12 2.37 -2.34 -5.84
CA LYS A 12 0.92 -2.10 -5.94
C LYS A 12 0.26 -2.23 -4.58
N TYR A 13 0.53 -3.31 -3.86
CA TYR A 13 -0.14 -3.71 -2.62
C TYR A 13 0.86 -3.85 -1.46
N PRO A 14 1.45 -2.73 -0.99
CA PRO A 14 2.48 -2.76 0.05
C PRO A 14 1.96 -3.19 1.43
N PHE A 15 0.63 -3.25 1.62
CA PHE A 15 -0.01 -3.74 2.85
C PHE A 15 -0.05 -5.27 2.96
N LEU A 16 0.19 -6.01 1.86
CA LEU A 16 0.20 -7.47 1.89
C LEU A 16 1.34 -8.00 2.74
N LYS A 17 1.12 -9.15 3.38
CA LYS A 17 2.12 -9.82 4.21
C LYS A 17 3.34 -10.19 3.39
N GLU A 18 3.13 -10.62 2.15
CA GLU A 18 4.16 -11.02 1.18
C GLU A 18 5.04 -9.83 0.80
N SER A 19 4.43 -8.65 0.59
CA SER A 19 5.15 -7.38 0.33
C SER A 19 6.05 -7.01 1.51
N GLN A 20 5.57 -7.21 2.73
CA GLN A 20 6.36 -6.97 3.94
C GLN A 20 7.46 -8.02 4.13
N GLN A 21 7.22 -9.28 3.79
CA GLN A 21 8.22 -10.34 3.82
C GLN A 21 9.32 -10.15 2.76
N PHE A 22 8.96 -9.62 1.59
CA PHE A 22 9.91 -9.30 0.51
C PHE A 22 10.97 -8.27 0.93
N MET A 23 10.63 -7.36 1.85
CA MET A 23 11.61 -6.44 2.43
C MET A 23 12.77 -7.16 3.13
N GLY A 24 12.55 -8.40 3.55
CA GLY A 24 13.51 -9.20 4.31
C GLY A 24 13.59 -8.78 5.78
N ARG A 25 14.21 -9.64 6.59
CA ARG A 25 14.63 -9.26 7.95
C ARG A 25 15.97 -8.56 7.85
N ASN A 26 16.01 -7.33 7.36
CA ASN A 26 17.22 -6.53 7.50
C ASN A 26 17.31 -6.10 8.96
N ALA A 27 18.42 -6.47 9.61
CA ALA A 27 18.68 -6.29 11.02
C ALA A 27 19.12 -4.85 11.39
N ASP A 28 18.94 -3.90 10.47
CA ASP A 28 19.28 -2.50 10.70
C ASP A 28 18.13 -1.82 11.44
N SER A 29 18.48 -1.00 12.43
CA SER A 29 17.51 -0.14 13.10
C SER A 29 16.87 0.83 12.10
N ILE A 30 15.66 1.32 12.41
CA ILE A 30 15.01 2.38 11.60
C ILE A 30 15.95 3.58 11.43
N GLU A 31 16.73 3.91 12.46
CA GLU A 31 17.67 5.03 12.43
C GLU A 31 18.80 4.82 11.41
N GLU A 32 19.41 3.64 11.40
CA GLU A 32 20.44 3.28 10.41
C GLU A 32 19.87 3.28 8.99
N PHE A 33 18.67 2.71 8.82
CA PHE A 33 17.98 2.74 7.54
C PHE A 33 17.77 4.17 7.05
N LEU A 34 17.24 5.07 7.89
CA LEU A 34 17.01 6.47 7.52
C LEU A 34 18.29 7.24 7.18
N ARG A 35 19.45 6.85 7.73
CA ARG A 35 20.76 7.44 7.39
C ARG A 35 21.31 6.95 6.05
N SER A 36 20.90 5.76 5.60
CA SER A 36 21.29 5.19 4.30
C SER A 36 20.72 5.97 3.12
N ASN A 37 21.34 5.81 1.94
CA ASN A 37 20.83 6.44 0.71
C ASN A 37 19.45 5.90 0.31
N SER A 38 19.20 4.60 0.45
CA SER A 38 17.90 3.99 0.16
C SER A 38 16.82 4.49 1.12
N GLY A 39 17.12 4.66 2.41
CA GLY A 39 16.20 5.23 3.38
C GLY A 39 15.86 6.69 3.10
N LYS A 40 16.84 7.52 2.70
CA LYS A 40 16.58 8.91 2.26
C LYS A 40 15.69 8.97 1.01
N ILE A 41 15.86 8.04 0.08
CA ILE A 41 14.98 7.92 -1.09
C ILE A 41 13.58 7.49 -0.64
N ALA A 42 13.47 6.44 0.19
CA ALA A 42 12.20 5.97 0.72
C ALA A 42 11.44 7.06 1.50
N LEU A 43 12.15 7.90 2.27
CA LEU A 43 11.57 9.04 2.98
C LEU A 43 11.00 10.08 2.01
N ARG A 44 11.67 10.35 0.89
CA ARG A 44 11.12 11.22 -0.17
C ARG A 44 9.83 10.63 -0.76
N HIS A 45 9.85 9.33 -1.10
CA HIS A 45 8.64 8.63 -1.56
C HIS A 45 7.49 8.69 -0.54
N ALA A 46 7.79 8.54 0.76
CA ALA A 46 6.81 8.67 1.83
C ALA A 46 6.17 10.07 1.85
N MET A 47 7.00 11.12 1.76
CA MET A 47 6.53 12.50 1.71
C MET A 47 5.73 12.78 0.45
N ASP A 48 6.09 12.20 -0.70
CA ASP A 48 5.36 12.37 -1.94
C ASP A 48 3.97 11.71 -1.88
N ARG A 49 3.85 10.53 -1.24
CA ARG A 49 2.57 9.89 -0.93
C ARG A 49 1.70 10.77 -0.03
N ILE A 50 2.27 11.33 1.03
CA ILE A 50 1.56 12.24 1.95
C ILE A 50 1.09 13.50 1.19
N ARG A 51 1.94 14.10 0.37
CA ARG A 51 1.58 15.27 -0.45
C ARG A 51 0.48 14.95 -1.44
N ALA A 52 0.53 13.77 -2.08
CA ALA A 52 -0.52 13.32 -2.98
C ALA A 52 -1.86 13.15 -2.23
N ALA A 53 -1.84 12.56 -1.04
CA ALA A 53 -3.02 12.43 -0.18
C ALA A 53 -3.64 13.76 0.27
N LEU A 54 -2.84 14.84 0.29
CA LEU A 54 -3.31 16.18 0.63
C LEU A 54 -3.87 16.95 -0.57
N ARG A 55 -3.70 16.46 -1.80
CA ARG A 55 -4.23 17.13 -2.99
C ARG A 55 -5.76 17.13 -3.00
N PRO A 56 -6.40 18.17 -3.56
CA PRO A 56 -7.84 18.22 -3.69
C PRO A 56 -8.39 17.04 -4.49
N SER A 57 -9.48 16.44 -4.01
CA SER A 57 -10.24 15.42 -4.72
C SER A 57 -10.68 15.93 -6.09
N GLY A 58 -10.24 15.28 -7.17
CA GLY A 58 -10.56 15.64 -8.56
C GLY A 58 -9.32 15.91 -9.42
N GLN A 59 -8.15 16.14 -8.80
CA GLN A 59 -6.90 16.11 -9.54
C GLN A 59 -6.57 14.65 -9.84
N ARG A 60 -6.61 14.24 -11.11
CA ARG A 60 -6.13 12.90 -11.50
C ARG A 60 -4.67 12.81 -11.07
N ASP A 61 -4.36 11.86 -10.18
CA ASP A 61 -2.97 11.49 -10.00
C ASP A 61 -2.43 11.06 -11.37
N ARG A 62 -1.21 11.50 -11.67
CA ARG A 62 -0.49 10.99 -12.82
C ARG A 62 -0.40 9.46 -12.68
N GLU A 63 -0.44 8.76 -13.81
CA GLU A 63 -0.07 7.35 -13.85
C GLU A 63 1.22 7.15 -13.06
N GLU A 64 1.16 6.29 -12.05
CA GLU A 64 2.29 6.04 -11.19
C GLU A 64 3.17 4.98 -11.86
N ASP A 65 4.35 5.40 -12.30
CA ASP A 65 5.34 4.48 -12.82
C ASP A 65 5.84 3.56 -11.70
N LEU A 66 5.36 2.31 -11.72
CA LEU A 66 5.79 1.31 -10.77
C LEU A 66 7.21 0.84 -11.09
N PRO A 67 8.11 0.78 -10.09
CA PRO A 67 9.44 0.25 -10.30
C PRO A 67 9.38 -1.22 -10.71
N SER A 68 10.21 -1.60 -11.68
CA SER A 68 10.35 -2.98 -12.15
C SER A 68 11.52 -3.72 -11.52
N ASP A 69 12.41 -3.01 -10.83
CA ASP A 69 13.60 -3.56 -10.19
C ASP A 69 13.38 -3.78 -8.68
N GLY A 70 14.10 -4.76 -8.12
CA GLY A 70 13.91 -5.15 -6.72
C GLY A 70 14.25 -4.03 -5.72
N LEU A 71 15.21 -3.16 -6.03
CA LEU A 71 15.57 -2.05 -5.15
C LEU A 71 14.48 -0.98 -5.16
N GLY A 72 13.99 -0.59 -6.34
CA GLY A 72 12.88 0.34 -6.49
C GLY A 72 11.62 -0.14 -5.79
N VAL A 73 11.28 -1.43 -5.90
CA VAL A 73 10.14 -2.02 -5.18
C VAL A 73 10.33 -1.92 -3.66
N LYS A 74 11.52 -2.26 -3.15
CA LYS A 74 11.82 -2.12 -1.71
C LYS A 74 11.69 -0.68 -1.22
N ILE A 75 12.15 0.28 -2.02
CA ILE A 75 12.00 1.71 -1.74
C ILE A 75 10.53 2.11 -1.70
N SER A 76 9.72 1.63 -2.65
CA SER A 76 8.28 1.94 -2.70
C SER A 76 7.52 1.39 -1.49
N VAL A 77 7.77 0.13 -1.11
CA VAL A 77 7.18 -0.51 0.07
C VAL A 77 7.64 0.20 1.36
N SER A 78 8.92 0.55 1.45
CA SER A 78 9.45 1.33 2.58
C SER A 78 8.80 2.71 2.66
N GLY A 79 8.59 3.37 1.53
CA GLY A 79 7.91 4.67 1.45
C GLY A 79 6.47 4.60 1.98
N TYR A 80 5.74 3.54 1.69
CA TYR A 80 4.42 3.29 2.27
C TYR A 80 4.48 3.16 3.81
N VAL A 81 5.40 2.35 4.33
CA VAL A 81 5.56 2.14 5.78
C VAL A 81 5.95 3.44 6.48
N LEU A 82 6.94 4.17 5.94
CA LEU A 82 7.38 5.45 6.48
C LEU A 82 6.27 6.51 6.44
N ALA A 83 5.46 6.55 5.38
CA ALA A 83 4.33 7.49 5.30
C ALA A 83 3.36 7.28 6.48
N ARG A 84 3.02 6.02 6.79
CA ARG A 84 2.17 5.67 7.94
C ARG A 84 2.77 6.08 9.27
N ILE A 85 4.09 5.86 9.45
CA ILE A 85 4.80 6.29 10.66
C ILE A 85 4.72 7.81 10.82
N ILE A 86 5.02 8.56 9.75
CA ILE A 86 5.05 10.03 9.78
C ILE A 86 3.67 10.60 10.11
N VAL A 87 2.60 10.16 9.44
CA VAL A 87 1.25 10.68 9.72
C VAL A 87 0.76 10.30 11.11
N SER A 88 1.16 9.13 11.63
CA SER A 88 0.86 8.72 13.01
C SER A 88 1.58 9.62 14.02
N CYS A 89 2.87 9.91 13.79
CA CYS A 89 3.65 10.82 14.62
C CYS A 89 3.16 12.27 14.58
N ALA A 90 2.47 12.69 13.52
CA ALA A 90 1.91 14.03 13.41
C ALA A 90 0.73 14.28 14.36
N GLY A 91 0.08 13.22 14.87
CA GLY A 91 -1.05 13.34 15.79
C GLY A 91 -2.33 13.94 15.18
N ASP A 92 -2.38 14.10 13.86
CA ASP A 92 -3.53 14.65 13.13
C ASP A 92 -4.36 13.51 12.52
N ARG A 93 -5.55 13.28 13.09
CA ARG A 93 -6.50 12.26 12.61
C ARG A 93 -6.96 12.52 11.17
N SER A 94 -7.16 13.77 10.78
CA SER A 94 -7.56 14.13 9.40
C SER A 94 -6.45 13.75 8.42
N LEU A 95 -5.18 13.90 8.80
CA LEU A 95 -4.05 13.49 7.96
C LEU A 95 -4.00 11.97 7.78
N VAL A 96 -4.25 11.21 8.84
CA VAL A 96 -4.34 9.74 8.78
C VAL A 96 -5.47 9.30 7.85
N GLU A 97 -6.66 9.89 7.99
CA GLU A 97 -7.82 9.57 7.16
C GLU A 97 -7.59 9.90 5.68
N ARG A 98 -6.92 11.03 5.39
CA ARG A 98 -6.53 11.39 4.02
C ARG A 98 -5.55 10.41 3.42
N LEU A 99 -4.50 10.02 4.15
CA LEU A 99 -3.54 9.02 3.67
C LEU A 99 -4.23 7.67 3.42
N ALA A 100 -5.08 7.22 4.35
CA ALA A 100 -5.82 5.97 4.19
C ALA A 100 -6.70 5.98 2.94
N ARG A 101 -7.44 7.07 2.69
CA ARG A 101 -8.26 7.23 1.48
C ARG A 101 -7.42 7.23 0.20
N TYR A 102 -6.30 7.94 0.20
CA TYR A 102 -5.38 7.97 -0.94
C TYR A 102 -4.82 6.58 -1.26
N GLU A 103 -4.32 5.86 -0.25
CA GLU A 103 -3.76 4.51 -0.43
C GLU A 103 -4.83 3.50 -0.87
N ALA A 104 -6.05 3.60 -0.35
CA ALA A 104 -7.18 2.77 -0.78
C ALA A 104 -7.56 3.02 -2.25
N GLN A 105 -7.65 4.29 -2.66
CA GLN A 105 -7.90 4.66 -4.06
C GLN A 105 -6.77 4.18 -4.99
N ARG A 106 -5.52 4.33 -4.56
CA ARG A 106 -4.35 3.85 -5.29
C ARG A 106 -4.40 2.33 -5.48
N ALA A 107 -4.66 1.57 -4.41
CA ALA A 107 -4.79 0.12 -4.49
C ALA A 107 -5.96 -0.30 -5.40
N PHE A 108 -7.09 0.40 -5.30
CA PHE A 108 -8.26 0.15 -6.15
C PHE A 108 -7.94 0.34 -7.64
N ARG A 109 -7.20 1.39 -8.02
CA ARG A 109 -6.79 1.60 -9.42
C ARG A 109 -6.05 0.39 -10.01
N PHE A 110 -5.18 -0.24 -9.23
CA PHE A 110 -4.48 -1.45 -9.67
C PHE A 110 -5.39 -2.68 -9.67
N LEU A 111 -6.33 -2.76 -8.73
CA LEU A 111 -7.20 -3.92 -8.54
C LEU A 111 -8.23 -4.10 -9.68
N ILE A 112 -8.69 -3.01 -10.30
CA ILE A 112 -9.73 -3.05 -11.35
C ILE A 112 -9.27 -3.87 -12.56
N ASP A 113 -7.99 -3.72 -12.95
CA ASP A 113 -7.41 -4.35 -14.13
C ASP A 113 -6.67 -5.66 -13.79
N GLU A 114 -6.77 -6.14 -12.54
CA GLU A 114 -6.04 -7.32 -12.08
C GLU A 114 -6.82 -8.63 -12.34
N GLU A 115 -6.08 -9.72 -12.58
CA GLU A 115 -6.62 -11.06 -12.76
C GLU A 115 -7.46 -11.50 -11.56
N GLU A 116 -8.51 -12.30 -11.80
CA GLU A 116 -9.44 -12.76 -10.76
C GLU A 116 -8.74 -13.46 -9.59
N GLU A 117 -7.75 -14.30 -9.86
CA GLU A 117 -7.00 -15.01 -8.82
C GLU A 117 -6.30 -14.05 -7.85
N LYS A 118 -5.67 -12.99 -8.38
CA LYS A 118 -5.00 -11.95 -7.60
C LYS A 118 -6.01 -11.06 -6.87
N ARG A 119 -7.13 -10.72 -7.50
CA ARG A 119 -8.22 -9.98 -6.84
C ARG A 119 -8.74 -10.73 -5.61
N LEU A 120 -8.99 -12.03 -5.75
CA LEU A 120 -9.41 -12.89 -4.64
C LEU A 120 -8.33 -13.00 -3.55
N PHE A 121 -7.06 -13.06 -3.94
CA PHE A 121 -5.95 -13.07 -2.99
C PHE A 121 -5.85 -11.79 -2.17
N VAL A 122 -5.93 -10.62 -2.82
CA VAL A 122 -5.91 -9.32 -2.15
C VAL A 122 -7.13 -9.17 -1.23
N ALA A 123 -8.31 -9.57 -1.70
CA ALA A 123 -9.55 -9.57 -0.91
C ALA A 123 -9.44 -10.44 0.35
N GLY A 124 -8.96 -11.68 0.22
CA GLY A 124 -8.75 -12.57 1.36
C GLY A 124 -7.72 -12.01 2.36
N SER A 125 -6.70 -11.30 1.87
CA SER A 125 -5.67 -10.67 2.70
C SER A 125 -6.20 -9.53 3.58
N ILE A 126 -7.32 -8.91 3.19
CA ILE A 126 -8.01 -7.86 3.96
C ILE A 126 -9.25 -8.37 4.70
N GLY A 127 -9.44 -9.69 4.77
CA GLY A 127 -10.57 -10.32 5.47
C GLY A 127 -11.87 -10.39 4.66
N MET A 128 -11.85 -9.98 3.38
CA MET A 128 -12.98 -10.15 2.47
C MET A 128 -12.94 -11.55 1.85
N ASN A 129 -13.32 -12.55 2.64
CA ASN A 129 -13.44 -13.94 2.20
C ASN A 129 -14.81 -14.17 1.51
N GLY A 130 -15.07 -13.44 0.43
CA GLY A 130 -16.26 -13.62 -0.41
C GLY A 130 -15.96 -14.55 -1.56
N ALA A 131 -16.03 -15.86 -1.34
CA ALA A 131 -15.97 -16.84 -2.43
C ALA A 131 -17.34 -16.93 -3.11
N GLY A 132 -17.69 -15.94 -3.92
CA GLY A 132 -18.94 -15.94 -4.69
C GLY A 132 -19.42 -14.55 -5.12
N SER A 133 -20.50 -14.52 -5.90
CA SER A 133 -21.23 -13.29 -6.26
C SER A 133 -21.98 -12.65 -5.09
N ASP A 134 -22.06 -13.34 -3.96
CA ASP A 134 -22.96 -13.02 -2.87
C ASP A 134 -22.15 -12.68 -1.61
N LEU A 135 -22.47 -11.55 -0.99
CA LEU A 135 -21.89 -11.13 0.29
C LEU A 135 -22.94 -11.31 1.40
N PRO A 136 -22.66 -12.09 2.46
CA PRO A 136 -23.57 -12.22 3.60
C PRO A 136 -23.94 -10.86 4.17
N VAL A 137 -25.23 -10.65 4.48
CA VAL A 137 -25.74 -9.34 4.97
C VAL A 137 -24.99 -8.87 6.22
N ILE A 138 -24.61 -9.77 7.12
CA ILE A 138 -23.83 -9.44 8.33
C ILE A 138 -22.48 -8.80 7.95
N GLN A 139 -21.77 -9.39 6.99
CA GLN A 139 -20.50 -8.85 6.49
C GLN A 139 -20.69 -7.55 5.69
N TYR A 140 -21.78 -7.45 4.92
CA TYR A 140 -22.11 -6.21 4.22
C TYR A 140 -22.34 -5.05 5.18
N VAL A 141 -23.10 -5.27 6.26
CA VAL A 141 -23.38 -4.25 7.29
C VAL A 141 -22.09 -3.76 7.95
N GLU A 142 -21.14 -4.63 8.25
CA GLU A 142 -19.82 -4.25 8.81
C GLU A 142 -19.01 -3.33 7.87
N ILE A 143 -19.23 -3.40 6.56
CA ILE A 143 -18.51 -2.58 5.58
C ILE A 143 -19.16 -1.20 5.38
N VAL A 144 -20.49 -1.11 5.49
CA VAL A 144 -21.25 0.12 5.19
C VAL A 144 -21.65 0.94 6.42
N ALA A 145 -21.55 0.38 7.63
CA ALA A 145 -21.84 1.06 8.89
C ALA A 145 -20.69 1.97 9.35
#